data_AF-A0A535NYS5-F1
#
_entry.id   AF-A0A535NYS5-F1
#
_cell.length_a   1.000
_cell.length_b   1.000
_cell.length_c   1.000
_cell.angle_alpha   90.00
_cell.angle_beta   90.00
_cell.angle_gamma   90.00
#
_symmetry.space_group_name_H-M   'P 1'
#
loop_
_entity.id
_entity.type
_entity.pdbx_description
1 polymer ?
#
loop_
_entity_poly.entity_id
_entity_poly.type
_entity_poly.pdbx_seq_one_letter_code
_entity_poly.pdbx_strand_id
1 'polypeptide(L)'
;MRSLADGNGGGGNGVDLSTVRLTPRQAQILNLAASGMSDKEIANQLGIAHRTVRTHFEKLFKDRGIRNRSQAIALWSSRSMAGRHTRPADECPYPKPFPPDFADCPAYQATQMITLDLSHRPLGIVMTCRHLESRLMPNTNYRWYGACVLGDAEARRRWSNAVGIDRLHDISTLRQEVSALSMPYIQRLLDLKNAPVGDNPLAHARQMRGVVDDFMTKMTALLRERKAVLDQLHLPLDACVRLLGIAINRFVQQGFTESEWEVPDEVLVLFPDDVRAYFRPRRATGSVAEASLRGQNPSAANS
;
A
#
# COMPACT_ATOMS: atom_id res chain seq x y z
N MET A 1 -42.87 31.86 12.06
CA MET A 1 -42.42 33.23 12.44
C MET A 1 -41.46 33.10 13.62
N ARG A 2 -40.30 33.79 13.53
CA ARG A 2 -39.14 33.86 14.45
C ARG A 2 -38.20 32.65 14.40
N SER A 3 -37.04 32.68 13.73
CA SER A 3 -35.87 33.59 13.79
C SER A 3 -34.98 33.34 15.00
N LEU A 4 -33.86 32.65 14.78
CA LEU A 4 -32.56 32.96 15.37
C LEU A 4 -31.49 32.76 14.29
N ALA A 5 -30.80 33.86 14.00
CA ALA A 5 -29.65 33.97 13.13
C ALA A 5 -28.35 33.83 13.94
N ASP A 6 -27.28 33.55 13.20
CA ASP A 6 -25.89 33.96 13.40
C ASP A 6 -25.00 33.31 14.47
N GLY A 7 -23.92 32.71 13.93
CA GLY A 7 -22.71 32.25 14.61
C GLY A 7 -21.55 32.08 13.61
N ASN A 8 -21.27 33.12 12.82
CA ASN A 8 -20.02 33.40 12.09
C ASN A 8 -18.79 33.18 13.02
N GLY A 9 -17.68 32.52 12.70
CA GLY A 9 -16.70 32.82 11.65
C GLY A 9 -15.44 33.49 12.23
N GLY A 10 -14.25 32.92 11.98
CA GLY A 10 -12.92 33.58 12.11
C GLY A 10 -12.10 33.21 13.37
N GLY A 11 -10.82 32.85 13.31
CA GLY A 11 -9.87 32.84 12.22
C GLY A 11 -8.69 31.91 12.54
N GLY A 12 -8.48 30.91 11.68
CA GLY A 12 -7.21 30.20 11.62
C GLY A 12 -6.18 31.11 10.97
N ASN A 13 -5.44 31.87 11.78
CA ASN A 13 -4.19 32.49 11.33
C ASN A 13 -3.22 31.35 10.97
N GLY A 14 -3.28 30.91 9.71
CA GLY A 14 -2.29 30.03 9.11
C GLY A 14 -0.96 30.76 9.12
N VAL A 15 -0.13 30.46 10.12
CA VAL A 15 1.25 30.93 10.16
C VAL A 15 1.99 30.27 9.00
N ASP A 16 2.09 30.99 7.88
CA ASP A 16 2.90 30.56 6.75
C ASP A 16 4.37 30.90 7.03
N LEU A 17 5.19 29.86 7.23
CA LEU A 17 6.63 30.02 7.36
C LEU A 17 7.25 30.67 6.11
N SER A 18 6.60 30.74 4.94
CA SER A 18 7.13 31.42 3.74
C SER A 18 7.44 32.91 4.00
N THR A 19 6.70 33.55 4.91
CA THR A 19 6.91 34.94 5.37
C THR A 19 7.95 35.04 6.48
N VAL A 20 8.35 33.90 7.06
CA VAL A 20 9.26 33.82 8.20
C VAL A 20 10.71 33.74 7.71
N ARG A 21 11.43 34.85 7.85
CA ARG A 21 12.89 34.88 7.69
C ARG A 21 13.55 34.09 8.83
N LEU A 22 14.04 32.91 8.51
CA LEU A 22 14.81 32.05 9.40
C LEU A 22 16.30 32.41 9.33
N THR A 23 17.00 32.29 10.45
CA THR A 23 18.47 32.32 10.43
C THR A 23 19.00 31.04 9.77
N PRO A 24 20.19 31.07 9.13
CA PRO A 24 20.81 29.88 8.54
C PRO A 24 20.92 28.71 9.54
N ARG A 25 21.20 29.02 10.81
CA ARG A 25 21.31 28.01 11.86
C ARG A 25 19.97 27.37 12.23
N GLN A 26 18.89 28.16 12.29
CA GLN A 26 17.54 27.62 12.51
C GLN A 26 17.08 26.74 11.33
N ALA A 27 17.41 27.13 10.09
CA ALA A 27 17.13 26.30 8.92
C ALA A 27 17.90 24.96 8.95
N GLN A 28 19.17 24.97 9.34
CA GLN A 28 19.95 23.74 9.54
C GLN A 28 19.34 22.82 10.61
N ILE A 29 18.97 23.38 11.77
CA ILE A 29 18.34 22.62 12.86
C ILE A 29 16.98 22.06 12.42
N LEU A 30 16.17 22.84 11.70
CA LEU A 30 14.88 22.37 11.18
C LEU A 30 15.03 21.28 10.11
N ASN A 31 16.07 21.34 9.27
CA ASN A 31 16.38 20.27 8.32
C ASN A 31 16.69 18.95 9.02
N LEU A 32 17.54 18.97 10.05
CA LEU A 32 17.88 17.76 10.81
C LEU A 32 16.71 17.26 11.68
N ALA A 33 15.90 18.18 12.21
CA ALA A 33 14.71 17.81 12.95
C ALA A 33 13.62 17.20 12.05
N ALA A 34 13.43 17.74 10.84
CA ALA A 34 12.59 17.15 9.81
C ALA A 34 13.19 15.84 9.26
N SER A 35 14.50 15.64 9.44
CA SER A 35 15.19 14.37 9.23
C SER A 35 14.99 13.35 10.37
N GLY A 36 14.03 13.57 11.27
CA GLY A 36 13.67 12.65 12.35
C GLY A 36 14.59 12.69 13.57
N MET A 37 15.65 13.52 13.56
CA MET A 37 16.65 13.53 14.63
C MET A 37 16.13 14.21 15.89
N SER A 38 16.47 13.63 17.04
CA SER A 38 16.29 14.24 18.35
C SER A 38 17.23 15.43 18.53
N ASP A 39 16.88 16.34 19.45
CA ASP A 39 17.70 17.52 19.75
C ASP A 39 19.14 17.14 20.14
N LYS A 40 19.34 15.96 20.75
CA LYS A 40 20.68 15.43 21.12
C LYS A 40 21.48 15.00 19.89
N GLU A 41 20.85 14.31 18.94
CA GLU A 41 21.49 13.90 17.69
C GLU A 41 21.83 15.13 16.83
N ILE A 42 20.93 16.11 16.76
CA ILE A 42 21.16 17.39 16.08
C ILE A 42 22.36 18.11 16.70
N ALA A 43 22.41 18.17 18.03
CA ALA A 43 23.49 18.81 18.78
C ALA A 43 24.85 18.18 18.46
N ASN A 44 24.91 16.84 18.47
CA ASN A 44 26.11 16.08 18.12
C ASN A 44 26.54 16.33 16.68
N GLN A 45 25.61 16.27 15.73
CA GLN A 45 25.93 16.48 14.31
C GLN A 45 26.37 17.91 13.99
N LEU A 46 25.84 18.89 14.72
CA LEU A 46 26.14 20.31 14.51
C LEU A 46 27.29 20.83 15.38
N GLY A 47 27.91 19.98 16.22
CA GLY A 47 29.00 20.34 17.12
C GLY A 47 28.62 21.40 18.17
N ILE A 48 27.37 21.39 18.65
CA ILE A 48 26.86 22.37 19.62
C ILE A 48 26.23 21.67 20.83
N ALA A 49 26.05 22.42 21.93
CA ALA A 49 25.34 21.90 23.09
C ALA A 49 23.86 21.65 22.80
N HIS A 50 23.31 20.57 23.37
CA HIS A 50 21.87 20.25 23.33
C HIS A 50 20.98 21.44 23.74
N ARG A 51 21.39 22.18 24.76
CA ARG A 51 20.69 23.39 25.21
C ARG A 51 20.62 24.47 24.13
N THR A 52 21.66 24.60 23.30
CA THR A 52 21.70 25.56 22.18
C THR A 52 20.67 25.22 21.12
N VAL A 53 20.50 23.93 20.79
CA VAL A 53 19.44 23.48 19.85
C VAL A 53 18.06 23.85 20.38
N ARG A 54 17.79 23.58 21.67
CA ARG A 54 16.53 23.95 22.32
C ARG A 54 16.29 25.47 22.31
N THR A 55 17.32 26.28 22.58
CA THR A 55 17.23 27.74 22.51
C THR A 55 16.92 28.24 21.10
N HIS A 56 17.44 27.60 20.04
CA HIS A 56 17.07 27.95 18.67
C HIS A 56 15.58 27.67 18.38
N PHE A 57 15.03 26.57 18.90
CA PHE A 57 13.60 26.25 18.82
C PHE A 57 12.74 27.22 19.64
N GLU A 58 13.13 27.55 20.86
CA GLU A 58 12.41 28.50 21.72
C GLU A 58 12.32 29.89 21.08
N LYS A 59 13.42 30.38 20.50
CA LYS A 59 13.42 31.64 19.71
C LYS A 59 12.51 31.53 18.50
N LEU A 60 12.57 30.41 17.79
CA LEU A 60 11.70 30.16 16.64
C LEU A 60 10.20 30.16 17.02
N PHE A 61 9.84 29.59 18.17
CA PHE A 61 8.46 29.55 18.67
C PHE A 61 7.97 30.94 19.08
N LYS A 62 8.79 31.67 19.85
CA LYS A 62 8.46 32.99 20.38
C LYS A 62 8.29 34.04 19.27
N ASP A 63 9.17 34.03 18.28
CA ASP A 63 9.21 35.09 17.27
C ASP A 63 8.12 34.92 16.20
N ARG A 64 7.54 33.72 16.06
CA ARG A 64 6.80 33.31 14.86
C ARG A 64 5.44 32.65 15.12
N GLY A 65 4.95 32.62 16.35
CA GLY A 65 3.63 32.04 16.68
C GLY A 65 3.55 30.52 16.49
N ILE A 66 4.70 29.84 16.45
CA ILE A 66 4.79 28.39 16.31
C ILE A 66 4.77 27.79 17.70
N ARG A 67 3.85 26.86 17.96
CA ARG A 67 3.55 26.34 19.31
C ARG A 67 4.54 25.28 19.77
N ASN A 68 5.07 24.48 18.86
CA ASN A 68 5.96 23.37 19.22
C ASN A 68 6.83 22.89 18.05
N ARG A 69 7.80 22.02 18.38
CA ARG A 69 8.74 21.40 17.44
C ARG A 69 8.01 20.70 16.29
N SER A 70 6.94 19.97 16.57
CA SER A 70 6.17 19.25 15.55
C SER A 70 5.51 20.19 14.55
N GLN A 71 4.93 21.30 15.02
CA GLN A 71 4.36 22.34 14.16
C GLN A 71 5.46 23.01 13.33
N ALA A 72 6.63 23.30 13.91
CA ALA A 72 7.76 23.86 13.18
C ALA A 72 8.26 22.92 12.07
N ILE A 73 8.36 21.62 12.35
CA ILE A 73 8.74 20.59 11.38
C ILE A 73 7.70 20.46 10.27
N ALA A 74 6.41 20.45 10.61
CA ALA A 74 5.33 20.34 9.63
C ALA A 74 5.34 21.53 8.65
N LEU A 75 5.46 22.76 9.18
CA LEU A 75 5.55 23.98 8.38
C LEU A 75 6.86 24.06 7.58
N TRP A 76 7.98 23.55 8.10
CA TRP A 76 9.25 23.49 7.38
C TRP A 76 9.18 22.48 6.22
N SER A 77 8.61 21.32 6.47
CA SER A 77 8.47 20.24 5.48
C SER A 77 7.49 20.62 4.36
N SER A 78 6.47 21.43 4.65
CA SER A 78 5.56 21.96 3.62
C SER A 78 6.23 23.01 2.73
N ARG A 79 7.18 23.83 3.23
CA ARG A 79 8.00 24.75 2.40
C ARG A 79 8.91 24.02 1.42
N SER A 80 9.54 22.92 1.86
CA SER A 80 10.44 22.12 1.01
C SER A 80 9.71 21.36 -0.11
N MET A 81 8.37 21.38 -0.15
CA MET A 81 7.59 20.87 -1.28
C MET A 81 7.71 21.74 -2.53
N ALA A 82 8.14 23.01 -2.40
CA ALA A 82 8.34 23.91 -3.54
C ALA A 82 9.71 23.76 -4.24
N GLY A 83 10.62 22.93 -3.71
CA GLY A 83 11.91 22.72 -4.36
C GLY A 83 12.74 21.59 -3.75
N ARG A 84 12.92 20.51 -4.53
CA ARG A 84 13.98 19.48 -4.38
C ARG A 84 13.89 18.49 -3.20
N HIS A 85 12.73 17.87 -3.00
CA HIS A 85 12.74 16.43 -2.76
C HIS A 85 12.31 15.75 -4.05
N THR A 86 13.27 15.23 -4.81
CA THR A 86 12.97 14.28 -5.88
C THR A 86 12.23 13.12 -5.25
N ARG A 87 10.91 13.06 -5.50
CA ARG A 87 10.11 11.88 -5.21
C ARG A 87 10.84 10.67 -5.81
N PRO A 88 10.98 9.56 -5.06
CA PRO A 88 11.51 8.34 -5.64
C PRO A 88 10.80 8.02 -6.96
N ALA A 89 11.53 7.62 -8.00
CA ALA A 89 10.95 7.39 -9.32
C ALA A 89 9.86 6.30 -9.29
N ASP A 90 10.00 5.36 -8.37
CA ASP A 90 9.06 4.27 -8.11
C ASP A 90 7.90 4.67 -7.18
N GLU A 91 7.86 5.89 -6.63
CA GLU A 91 6.73 6.36 -5.82
C GLU A 91 5.43 6.34 -6.64
N CYS A 92 4.36 5.81 -6.07
CA CYS A 92 3.04 5.86 -6.69
C CYS A 92 2.50 7.29 -6.64
N PRO A 93 2.31 7.97 -7.80
CA PRO A 93 2.05 9.40 -7.87
C PRO A 93 0.62 9.76 -7.47
N TYR A 94 -0.27 8.77 -7.42
CA TYR A 94 -1.69 8.97 -7.16
C TYR A 94 -1.98 9.10 -5.65
N PRO A 95 -2.89 10.01 -5.28
CA PRO A 95 -3.28 10.22 -3.89
C PRO A 95 -3.99 8.97 -3.35
N LYS A 96 -3.73 8.67 -2.08
CA LYS A 96 -4.28 7.51 -1.36
C LYS A 96 -5.19 8.04 -0.24
N PRO A 97 -6.27 7.32 0.13
CA PRO A 97 -6.74 6.05 -0.45
C PRO A 97 -7.28 6.21 -1.88
N PHE A 98 -7.29 5.12 -2.64
CA PHE A 98 -7.81 5.16 -4.02
C PHE A 98 -9.34 5.13 -4.00
N PRO A 99 -10.04 5.91 -4.84
CA PRO A 99 -11.49 5.82 -4.94
C PRO A 99 -11.94 4.47 -5.56
N PRO A 100 -13.17 4.02 -5.31
CA PRO A 100 -13.67 2.73 -5.82
C PRO A 100 -13.62 2.58 -7.35
N ASP A 101 -13.79 3.69 -8.06
CA ASP A 101 -13.81 3.82 -9.53
C ASP A 101 -12.48 4.33 -10.10
N PHE A 102 -11.39 4.28 -9.33
CA PHE A 102 -10.08 4.76 -9.76
C PHE A 102 -9.57 4.02 -11.02
N ALA A 103 -9.33 4.78 -12.09
CA ALA A 103 -8.85 4.27 -13.38
C ALA A 103 -7.65 5.04 -13.96
N ASP A 104 -7.14 6.07 -13.27
CA ASP A 104 -6.11 6.97 -13.81
C ASP A 104 -4.75 6.29 -14.06
N CYS A 105 -4.53 5.12 -13.49
CA CYS A 105 -3.31 4.33 -13.68
C CYS A 105 -3.62 3.07 -14.50
N PRO A 106 -3.06 2.94 -15.71
CA PRO A 106 -3.23 1.73 -16.53
C PRO A 106 -2.69 0.46 -15.88
N ALA A 107 -1.78 0.57 -14.92
CA ALA A 107 -1.25 -0.55 -14.15
C ALA A 107 -1.98 -0.74 -12.80
N TYR A 108 -3.09 -0.02 -12.56
CA TYR A 108 -3.83 -0.15 -11.32
C TYR A 108 -4.48 -1.51 -11.21
N GLN A 109 -4.32 -2.10 -10.03
CA GLN A 109 -4.93 -3.35 -9.67
C GLN A 109 -5.59 -3.21 -8.30
N ALA A 110 -6.80 -2.67 -8.30
CA ALA A 110 -7.68 -2.53 -7.13
C ALA A 110 -7.69 -3.76 -6.21
N THR A 111 -7.19 -3.62 -5.00
CA THR A 111 -7.29 -4.64 -3.95
C THR A 111 -7.70 -3.97 -2.65
N GLN A 112 -8.32 -4.72 -1.75
CA GLN A 112 -8.70 -4.22 -0.44
C GLN A 112 -7.54 -4.40 0.55
N MET A 113 -7.36 -3.43 1.43
CA MET A 113 -6.44 -3.49 2.56
C MET A 113 -7.18 -3.13 3.83
N ILE A 114 -7.04 -3.96 4.86
CA ILE A 114 -7.49 -3.65 6.21
C ILE A 114 -6.45 -2.71 6.82
N THR A 115 -6.85 -1.48 7.11
CA THR A 115 -6.02 -0.54 7.85
C THR A 115 -6.03 -0.89 9.33
N LEU A 116 -4.89 -0.72 9.99
CA LEU A 116 -4.71 -1.01 11.41
C LEU A 116 -4.37 0.28 12.16
N ASP A 117 -4.79 0.38 13.43
CA ASP A 117 -4.34 1.43 14.35
C ASP A 117 -2.92 1.11 14.91
N LEU A 118 -2.38 2.00 15.76
CA LEU A 118 -1.09 1.79 16.42
C LEU A 118 -1.06 0.59 17.37
N SER A 119 -2.23 0.05 17.74
CA SER A 119 -2.41 -1.14 18.56
C SER A 119 -2.73 -2.38 17.73
N HIS A 120 -2.53 -2.32 16.40
CA HIS A 120 -2.81 -3.39 15.43
C HIS A 120 -4.30 -3.79 15.35
N ARG A 121 -5.22 -2.91 15.72
CA ARG A 121 -6.67 -3.15 15.60
C ARG A 121 -7.17 -2.66 14.25
N PRO A 122 -8.08 -3.40 13.58
CA PRO A 122 -8.70 -2.95 12.34
C PRO A 122 -9.43 -1.61 12.50
N LEU A 123 -9.08 -0.63 11.66
CA LEU A 123 -9.76 0.67 11.55
C LEU A 123 -10.81 0.70 10.44
N GLY A 124 -10.65 -0.14 9.43
CA GLY A 124 -11.54 -0.21 8.28
C GLY A 124 -10.82 -0.67 7.02
N ILE A 125 -11.60 -0.86 5.94
CA ILE A 125 -11.09 -1.34 4.66
C ILE A 125 -10.94 -0.16 3.71
N VAL A 126 -9.78 -0.05 3.07
CA VAL A 126 -9.50 0.92 2.02
C VAL A 126 -9.12 0.22 0.73
N MET A 127 -9.42 0.87 -0.40
CA MET A 127 -8.91 0.42 -1.69
C MET A 127 -7.45 0.83 -1.86
N THR A 128 -6.64 -0.11 -2.31
CA THR A 128 -5.22 0.05 -2.63
C THR A 128 -4.89 -0.63 -3.97
N CYS A 129 -3.65 -0.46 -4.45
CA CYS A 129 -3.16 -1.16 -5.63
C CYS A 129 -2.36 -2.39 -5.20
N ARG A 130 -2.54 -3.53 -5.88
CA ARG A 130 -1.73 -4.74 -5.69
C ARG A 130 -0.23 -4.51 -5.87
N HIS A 131 0.13 -3.54 -6.70
CA HIS A 131 1.53 -3.18 -6.95
C HIS A 131 2.12 -2.24 -5.90
N LEU A 132 1.34 -1.76 -4.93
CA LEU A 132 1.78 -0.79 -3.94
C LEU A 132 2.40 -1.48 -2.72
N GLU A 133 3.64 -1.14 -2.40
CA GLU A 133 4.32 -1.57 -1.17
C GLU A 133 4.83 -0.37 -0.36
N SER A 134 4.98 -0.57 0.95
CA SER A 134 5.61 0.43 1.83
C SER A 134 7.13 0.28 1.74
N ARG A 135 7.83 1.35 1.37
CA ARG A 135 9.29 1.39 1.32
C ARG A 135 9.83 2.54 2.16
N LEU A 136 10.95 2.32 2.84
CA LEU A 136 11.64 3.34 3.60
C LEU A 136 12.40 4.25 2.63
N MET A 137 12.25 5.57 2.78
CA MET A 137 12.97 6.53 1.96
C MET A 137 14.48 6.41 2.20
N PRO A 138 15.31 6.32 1.15
CA PRO A 138 16.75 6.21 1.30
C PRO A 138 17.32 7.31 2.21
N ASN A 139 18.28 6.95 3.05
CA ASN A 139 18.92 7.86 4.02
C ASN A 139 17.97 8.46 5.09
N THR A 140 16.84 7.81 5.35
CA THR A 140 15.93 8.14 6.46
C THR A 140 15.55 6.88 7.22
N ASN A 141 15.24 7.00 8.52
CA ASN A 141 14.80 5.86 9.36
C ASN A 141 13.32 5.91 9.74
N TYR A 142 12.58 6.90 9.25
CA TYR A 142 11.24 7.22 9.74
C TYR A 142 10.28 7.64 8.62
N ARG A 143 10.78 7.93 7.40
CA ARG A 143 9.95 8.38 6.28
C ARG A 143 9.66 7.22 5.34
N TRP A 144 8.43 6.76 5.36
CA TRP A 144 7.93 5.72 4.47
C TRP A 144 7.18 6.33 3.29
N TYR A 145 7.22 5.67 2.14
CA TYR A 145 6.45 6.04 0.97
C TYR A 145 5.85 4.80 0.30
N GLY A 146 4.79 5.01 -0.48
CA GLY A 146 4.16 3.95 -1.26
C GLY A 146 4.90 3.76 -2.59
N ALA A 147 5.75 2.75 -2.68
CA ALA A 147 6.48 2.36 -3.88
C ALA A 147 5.62 1.44 -4.76
N CYS A 148 5.75 1.59 -6.07
CA CYS A 148 5.19 0.66 -7.05
C CYS A 148 6.24 -0.41 -7.37
N VAL A 149 5.94 -1.68 -7.14
CA VAL A 149 6.87 -2.80 -7.43
C VAL A 149 7.20 -2.94 -8.92
N LEU A 150 6.36 -2.39 -9.80
CA LEU A 150 6.63 -2.33 -11.24
C LEU A 150 7.74 -1.32 -11.58
N GLY A 151 8.09 -0.44 -10.64
CA GLY A 151 9.11 0.61 -10.81
C GLY A 151 8.52 1.96 -11.17
N ASP A 152 9.24 2.69 -12.02
CA ASP A 152 8.92 4.05 -12.42
C ASP A 152 7.74 4.15 -13.41
N ALA A 153 7.44 5.37 -13.85
CA ALA A 153 6.37 5.64 -14.80
C ALA A 153 6.54 4.91 -16.15
N GLU A 154 7.77 4.74 -16.62
CA GLU A 154 8.04 4.05 -17.88
C GLU A 154 7.90 2.53 -17.73
N ALA A 155 8.41 1.97 -16.63
CA ALA A 155 8.27 0.56 -16.33
C ALA A 155 6.79 0.17 -16.16
N ARG A 156 5.97 1.02 -15.51
CA ARG A 156 4.51 0.83 -15.44
C ARG A 156 3.85 0.82 -16.82
N ARG A 157 4.21 1.78 -17.70
CA ARG A 157 3.69 1.82 -19.08
C ARG A 157 4.09 0.60 -19.89
N ARG A 158 5.37 0.20 -19.83
CA ARG A 158 5.87 -1.01 -20.51
C ARG A 158 5.13 -2.25 -20.05
N TRP A 159 4.92 -2.40 -18.75
CA TRP A 159 4.15 -3.49 -18.18
C TRP A 159 2.68 -3.47 -18.67
N SER A 160 2.01 -2.32 -18.61
CA SER A 160 0.63 -2.20 -19.09
C SER A 160 0.48 -2.52 -20.58
N ASN A 161 1.43 -2.07 -21.40
CA ASN A 161 1.43 -2.34 -22.83
C ASN A 161 1.74 -3.82 -23.14
N ALA A 162 2.64 -4.45 -22.37
CA ALA A 162 2.98 -5.86 -22.55
C ALA A 162 1.82 -6.79 -22.18
N VAL A 163 1.00 -6.42 -21.19
CA VAL A 163 -0.20 -7.17 -20.82
C VAL A 163 -1.38 -6.88 -21.76
N GLY A 164 -1.49 -5.64 -22.24
CA GLY A 164 -2.61 -5.14 -23.02
C GLY A 164 -3.65 -4.45 -22.13
N ILE A 165 -4.03 -3.22 -22.49
CA ILE A 165 -4.95 -2.39 -21.68
C ILE A 165 -6.33 -3.04 -21.56
N ASP A 166 -6.87 -3.58 -22.65
CA ASP A 166 -8.16 -4.27 -22.64
C ASP A 166 -8.13 -5.51 -21.75
N ARG A 167 -7.05 -6.29 -21.84
CA ARG A 167 -6.80 -7.44 -20.95
C ARG A 167 -6.80 -7.02 -19.48
N LEU A 168 -6.21 -5.86 -19.15
CA LEU A 168 -6.17 -5.33 -17.78
C LEU A 168 -7.55 -4.88 -17.29
N HIS A 169 -8.37 -4.29 -18.16
CA HIS A 169 -9.76 -3.97 -17.84
C HIS A 169 -10.56 -5.25 -17.56
N ASP A 170 -10.48 -6.26 -18.41
CA ASP A 170 -11.17 -7.55 -18.23
C ASP A 170 -10.79 -8.21 -16.91
N ILE A 171 -9.48 -8.22 -16.60
CA ILE A 171 -8.98 -8.73 -15.32
C ILE A 171 -9.53 -7.93 -14.13
N SER A 172 -9.53 -6.59 -14.23
CA SER A 172 -10.03 -5.73 -13.16
C SER A 172 -11.52 -5.98 -12.90
N THR A 173 -12.32 -6.04 -13.96
CA THR A 173 -13.76 -6.33 -13.91
C THR A 173 -14.02 -7.68 -13.27
N LEU A 174 -13.37 -8.75 -13.77
CA LEU A 174 -13.52 -10.09 -13.20
C LEU A 174 -13.17 -10.13 -11.71
N ARG A 175 -12.10 -9.44 -11.30
CA ARG A 175 -11.70 -9.39 -9.89
C ARG A 175 -12.70 -8.62 -9.04
N GLN A 176 -13.27 -7.53 -9.54
CA GLN A 176 -14.32 -6.80 -8.84
C GLN A 176 -15.55 -7.68 -8.61
N GLU A 177 -15.98 -8.45 -9.61
CA GLU A 177 -17.09 -9.40 -9.46
C GLU A 177 -16.80 -10.48 -8.42
N VAL A 178 -15.61 -11.09 -8.48
CA VAL A 178 -15.16 -12.08 -7.48
C VAL A 178 -15.12 -11.47 -6.08
N SER A 179 -14.57 -10.26 -5.94
CA SER A 179 -14.49 -9.55 -4.67
C SER A 179 -15.88 -9.27 -4.10
N ALA A 180 -16.79 -8.73 -4.93
CA ALA A 180 -18.15 -8.41 -4.54
C ALA A 180 -18.92 -9.66 -4.09
N LEU A 181 -18.77 -10.79 -4.80
CA LEU A 181 -19.39 -12.06 -4.42
C LEU A 181 -18.78 -12.62 -3.13
N SER A 182 -17.47 -12.52 -2.94
CA SER A 182 -16.77 -13.11 -1.79
C SER A 182 -17.01 -12.40 -0.47
N MET A 183 -17.20 -11.07 -0.50
CA MET A 183 -17.30 -10.22 0.69
C MET A 183 -18.31 -10.70 1.75
N PRO A 184 -19.58 -10.99 1.42
CA PRO A 184 -20.56 -11.43 2.42
C PRO A 184 -20.20 -12.79 3.04
N TYR A 185 -19.58 -13.70 2.28
CA TYR A 185 -19.15 -15.00 2.78
C TYR A 185 -17.99 -14.87 3.75
N ILE A 186 -17.00 -14.05 3.39
CA ILE A 186 -15.86 -13.74 4.26
C ILE A 186 -16.35 -13.18 5.59
N GLN A 187 -17.28 -12.22 5.55
CA GLN A 187 -17.84 -11.64 6.78
C GLN A 187 -18.52 -12.70 7.64
N ARG A 188 -19.37 -13.54 7.03
CA ARG A 188 -20.06 -14.62 7.75
C ARG A 188 -19.11 -15.64 8.37
N LEU A 189 -18.02 -15.98 7.69
CA LEU A 189 -16.98 -16.87 8.21
C LEU A 189 -16.22 -16.23 9.37
N LEU A 190 -15.93 -14.92 9.31
CA LEU A 190 -15.34 -14.18 10.43
C LEU A 190 -16.27 -14.17 11.65
N ASP A 191 -17.56 -13.88 11.44
CA ASP A 191 -18.54 -13.85 12.52
C ASP A 191 -18.66 -15.22 13.19
N LEU A 192 -18.69 -16.31 12.40
CA LEU A 192 -18.65 -17.67 12.92
C LEU A 192 -17.35 -17.95 13.69
N LYS A 193 -16.19 -17.59 13.16
CA LYS A 193 -14.89 -17.82 13.82
C LYS A 193 -14.75 -17.06 15.15
N ASN A 194 -15.37 -15.88 15.26
CA ASN A 194 -15.36 -15.06 16.47
C ASN A 194 -16.46 -15.43 17.47
N ALA A 195 -17.47 -16.20 17.05
CA ALA A 195 -18.55 -16.64 17.93
C ALA A 195 -18.02 -17.68 18.94
N PRO A 196 -18.52 -17.65 20.20
CA PRO A 196 -18.16 -18.67 21.17
C PRO A 196 -18.57 -20.05 20.65
N VAL A 197 -17.61 -20.97 20.61
CA VAL A 197 -17.90 -22.39 20.37
C VAL A 197 -18.62 -22.89 21.62
N GLY A 198 -19.96 -22.79 21.61
CA GLY A 198 -20.80 -23.33 22.69
C GLY A 198 -20.65 -24.85 22.82
N ASP A 199 -21.52 -25.48 23.60
CA ASP A 199 -21.42 -26.91 23.96
C ASP A 199 -21.46 -27.91 22.78
N ASN A 200 -21.66 -27.46 21.53
CA ASN A 200 -21.69 -28.32 20.35
C ASN A 200 -20.66 -27.92 19.27
N PRO A 201 -19.39 -28.33 19.42
CA PRO A 201 -18.33 -28.09 18.43
C PRO A 201 -18.65 -28.64 17.03
N LEU A 202 -19.39 -29.75 16.94
CA LEU A 202 -19.77 -30.38 15.68
C LEU A 202 -20.81 -29.57 14.91
N ALA A 203 -21.71 -28.87 15.60
CA ALA A 203 -22.66 -27.95 14.97
C ALA A 203 -21.94 -26.73 14.37
N HIS A 204 -20.98 -26.17 15.12
CA HIS A 204 -20.15 -25.05 14.66
C HIS A 204 -19.34 -25.43 13.40
N ALA A 205 -18.69 -26.61 13.41
CA ALA A 205 -17.95 -27.11 12.26
C ALA A 205 -18.84 -27.35 11.02
N ARG A 206 -20.09 -27.81 11.22
CA ARG A 206 -21.08 -27.96 10.12
C ARG A 206 -21.52 -26.62 9.54
N GLN A 207 -21.71 -25.61 10.39
CA GLN A 207 -22.05 -24.26 9.93
C GLN A 207 -20.92 -23.65 9.09
N MET A 208 -19.67 -23.75 9.56
CA MET A 208 -18.50 -23.28 8.82
C MET A 208 -18.41 -23.94 7.44
N ARG A 209 -18.57 -25.28 7.39
CA ARG A 209 -18.56 -26.05 6.14
C ARG A 209 -19.67 -25.63 5.19
N GLY A 210 -20.90 -25.45 5.70
CA GLY A 210 -22.03 -25.02 4.88
C GLY A 210 -21.82 -23.65 4.22
N VAL A 211 -21.16 -22.70 4.90
CA VAL A 211 -20.81 -21.40 4.31
C VAL A 211 -19.75 -21.55 3.23
N VAL A 212 -18.73 -22.41 3.44
CA VAL A 212 -17.70 -22.70 2.43
C VAL A 212 -18.30 -23.37 1.20
N ASP A 213 -19.19 -24.35 1.38
CA ASP A 213 -19.82 -25.08 0.28
C ASP A 213 -20.69 -24.17 -0.59
N ASP A 214 -21.49 -23.27 0.03
CA ASP A 214 -22.28 -22.28 -0.71
C ASP A 214 -21.38 -21.27 -1.43
N PHE A 215 -20.33 -20.77 -0.76
CA PHE A 215 -19.32 -19.89 -1.38
C PHE A 215 -18.71 -20.54 -2.63
N MET A 216 -18.22 -21.78 -2.51
CA MET A 216 -17.60 -22.50 -3.62
C MET A 216 -18.59 -22.75 -4.77
N THR A 217 -19.85 -23.06 -4.45
CA THR A 217 -20.92 -23.25 -5.45
C THR A 217 -21.16 -21.96 -6.24
N LYS A 218 -21.36 -20.84 -5.55
CA LYS A 218 -21.61 -19.54 -6.18
C LYS A 218 -20.42 -19.04 -6.97
N MET A 219 -19.21 -19.19 -6.43
CA MET A 219 -17.99 -18.74 -7.12
C MET A 219 -17.70 -19.58 -8.35
N THR A 220 -17.91 -20.90 -8.29
CA THR A 220 -17.77 -21.78 -9.47
C THR A 220 -18.78 -21.43 -10.55
N ALA A 221 -20.02 -21.08 -10.18
CA ALA A 221 -21.03 -20.61 -11.13
C ALA A 221 -20.61 -19.31 -11.82
N LEU A 222 -20.14 -18.31 -11.06
CA LEU A 222 -19.62 -17.04 -11.61
C LEU A 222 -18.47 -17.28 -12.59
N LEU A 223 -17.47 -18.09 -12.20
CA LEU A 223 -16.34 -18.37 -13.09
C LEU A 223 -16.77 -19.12 -14.36
N ARG A 224 -17.78 -19.98 -14.28
CA ARG A 224 -18.35 -20.67 -15.45
C ARG A 224 -19.08 -19.69 -16.37
N GLU A 225 -19.84 -18.75 -15.83
CA GLU A 225 -20.49 -17.67 -16.60
C GLU A 225 -19.45 -16.77 -17.29
N ARG A 226 -18.30 -16.55 -16.64
CA ARG A 226 -17.17 -15.77 -17.17
C ARG A 226 -16.14 -16.60 -17.95
N LYS A 227 -16.46 -17.83 -18.35
CA LYS A 227 -15.51 -18.72 -19.04
C LYS A 227 -14.89 -18.08 -20.28
N ALA A 228 -15.66 -17.36 -21.10
CA ALA A 228 -15.13 -16.71 -22.31
C ALA A 228 -14.03 -15.68 -21.98
N VAL A 229 -14.24 -14.89 -20.92
CA VAL A 229 -13.24 -13.92 -20.43
C VAL A 229 -12.02 -14.67 -19.87
N LEU A 230 -12.24 -15.71 -19.07
CA LEU A 230 -11.16 -16.54 -18.54
C LEU A 230 -10.28 -17.15 -19.65
N ASP A 231 -10.89 -17.66 -20.71
CA ASP A 231 -10.17 -18.22 -21.86
C ASP A 231 -9.32 -17.15 -22.56
N GLN A 232 -9.86 -15.94 -22.79
CA GLN A 232 -9.11 -14.80 -23.34
C GLN A 232 -7.93 -14.38 -22.46
N LEU A 233 -8.10 -14.52 -21.14
CA LEU A 233 -7.06 -14.21 -20.16
C LEU A 233 -6.04 -15.35 -19.97
N HIS A 234 -6.21 -16.49 -20.66
CA HIS A 234 -5.45 -17.72 -20.46
C HIS A 234 -5.50 -18.24 -19.02
N LEU A 235 -6.65 -18.10 -18.36
CA LEU A 235 -6.92 -18.54 -17.00
C LEU A 235 -7.81 -19.81 -17.03
N PRO A 236 -7.25 -21.03 -16.90
CA PRO A 236 -8.06 -22.24 -16.94
C PRO A 236 -9.07 -22.26 -15.79
N LEU A 237 -10.35 -22.49 -16.12
CA LEU A 237 -11.45 -22.53 -15.13
C LEU A 237 -11.13 -23.45 -13.95
N ASP A 238 -10.62 -24.65 -14.25
CA ASP A 238 -10.30 -25.67 -13.24
C ASP A 238 -9.18 -25.22 -12.29
N ALA A 239 -8.20 -24.47 -12.82
CA ALA A 239 -7.11 -23.90 -12.02
C ALA A 239 -7.64 -22.79 -11.09
N CYS A 240 -8.52 -21.91 -11.60
CA CYS A 240 -9.16 -20.87 -10.81
C CYS A 240 -10.02 -21.44 -9.67
N VAL A 241 -10.82 -22.48 -9.94
CA VAL A 241 -11.64 -23.14 -8.91
C VAL A 241 -10.78 -23.82 -7.84
N ARG A 242 -9.69 -24.49 -8.24
CA ARG A 242 -8.73 -25.08 -7.28
C ARG A 242 -8.06 -24.01 -6.41
N LEU A 243 -7.65 -22.90 -7.00
CA LEU A 243 -7.06 -21.78 -6.26
C LEU A 243 -8.02 -21.23 -5.21
N LEU A 244 -9.30 -21.04 -5.56
CA LEU A 244 -10.33 -20.60 -4.62
C LEU A 244 -10.52 -21.57 -3.46
N GLY A 245 -10.56 -22.88 -3.75
CA GLY A 245 -10.66 -23.92 -2.72
C GLY A 245 -9.50 -23.88 -1.72
N ILE A 246 -8.28 -23.66 -2.21
CA ILE A 246 -7.09 -23.54 -1.36
C ILE A 246 -7.15 -22.24 -0.53
N ALA A 247 -7.52 -21.13 -1.16
CA ALA A 247 -7.63 -19.83 -0.50
C ALA A 247 -8.64 -19.86 0.65
N ILE A 248 -9.85 -20.39 0.40
CA ILE A 248 -10.91 -20.43 1.43
C ILE A 248 -10.59 -21.42 2.55
N ASN A 249 -9.99 -22.57 2.24
CA ASN A 249 -9.58 -23.53 3.27
C ASN A 249 -8.49 -22.94 4.17
N ARG A 250 -7.48 -22.28 3.58
CA ARG A 250 -6.45 -21.57 4.35
C ARG A 250 -7.06 -20.48 5.22
N PHE A 251 -8.01 -19.72 4.68
CA PHE A 251 -8.71 -18.69 5.43
C PHE A 251 -9.43 -19.26 6.66
N VAL A 252 -10.16 -20.37 6.52
CA VAL A 252 -10.82 -21.06 7.64
C VAL A 252 -9.81 -21.50 8.69
N GLN A 253 -8.67 -22.06 8.27
CA GLN A 253 -7.64 -22.55 9.20
C GLN A 253 -6.86 -21.44 9.91
N GLN A 254 -6.46 -20.39 9.20
CA GLN A 254 -5.47 -19.40 9.68
C GLN A 254 -6.07 -18.01 9.94
N GLY A 255 -7.13 -17.59 9.25
CA GLY A 255 -7.68 -16.23 9.32
C GLY A 255 -6.87 -15.18 8.53
N PHE A 256 -7.21 -13.89 8.68
CA PHE A 256 -6.53 -12.77 8.02
C PHE A 256 -5.17 -12.37 8.63
N THR A 257 -4.57 -13.20 9.48
CA THR A 257 -3.34 -12.84 10.22
C THR A 257 -2.11 -12.71 9.32
N GLU A 258 -2.12 -13.26 8.11
CA GLU A 258 -1.07 -13.04 7.11
C GLU A 258 -1.53 -12.03 6.04
N SER A 259 -0.91 -10.86 6.04
CA SER A 259 -1.10 -9.81 5.01
C SER A 259 -0.43 -10.14 3.67
N GLU A 260 0.25 -11.29 3.57
CA GLU A 260 1.15 -11.65 2.47
C GLU A 260 0.82 -13.05 1.92
N TRP A 261 -0.46 -13.33 1.63
CA TRP A 261 -0.81 -14.58 0.94
C TRP A 261 -0.42 -14.49 -0.54
N GLU A 262 0.67 -15.18 -0.89
CA GLU A 262 1.01 -15.48 -2.28
C GLU A 262 0.36 -16.81 -2.74
N VAL A 263 0.06 -16.89 -4.03
CA VAL A 263 -0.47 -18.12 -4.63
C VAL A 263 0.57 -19.26 -4.47
N PRO A 264 0.19 -20.43 -3.91
CA PRO A 264 1.09 -21.55 -3.73
C PRO A 264 1.68 -22.06 -5.05
N ASP A 265 2.93 -22.54 -5.03
CA ASP A 265 3.64 -23.03 -6.23
C ASP A 265 2.89 -24.17 -6.93
N GLU A 266 2.26 -25.07 -6.16
CA GLU A 266 1.43 -26.18 -6.64
C GLU A 266 0.21 -25.74 -7.47
N VAL A 267 -0.27 -24.51 -7.25
CA VAL A 267 -1.38 -23.92 -8.02
C VAL A 267 -0.84 -23.06 -9.16
N LEU A 268 0.29 -22.38 -8.95
CA LEU A 268 0.95 -21.59 -10.00
C LEU A 268 1.36 -22.43 -11.20
N VAL A 269 1.75 -23.70 -11.00
CA VAL A 269 2.06 -24.60 -12.13
C VAL A 269 0.87 -24.90 -13.03
N LEU A 270 -0.36 -24.77 -12.52
CA LEU A 270 -1.59 -24.95 -13.31
C LEU A 270 -1.87 -23.78 -14.26
N PHE A 271 -1.19 -22.65 -14.06
CA PHE A 271 -1.32 -21.47 -14.92
C PHE A 271 -0.20 -21.43 -15.97
N PRO A 272 -0.49 -20.97 -17.20
CA PRO A 272 0.51 -20.71 -18.22
C PRO A 272 1.57 -19.67 -17.79
N ASP A 273 2.76 -19.73 -18.38
CA ASP A 273 3.90 -18.88 -17.98
C ASP A 273 3.63 -17.37 -18.13
N ASP A 274 2.86 -16.96 -19.14
CA ASP A 274 2.47 -15.57 -19.35
C ASP A 274 1.58 -15.03 -18.21
N VAL A 275 0.84 -15.91 -17.54
CA VAL A 275 -0.06 -15.58 -16.42
C VAL A 275 0.63 -15.67 -15.06
N ARG A 276 1.67 -16.50 -14.91
CA ARG A 276 2.42 -16.63 -13.64
C ARG A 276 3.00 -15.30 -13.16
N ALA A 277 3.46 -14.45 -14.09
CA ALA A 277 3.96 -13.10 -13.79
C ALA A 277 2.89 -12.19 -13.16
N TYR A 278 1.61 -12.43 -13.42
CA TYR A 278 0.49 -11.69 -12.85
C TYR A 278 0.29 -12.01 -11.35
N PHE A 279 0.48 -13.27 -10.95
CA PHE A 279 0.36 -13.68 -9.56
C PHE A 279 1.58 -13.30 -8.72
N ARG A 280 2.77 -13.23 -9.34
CA ARG A 280 4.03 -12.82 -8.70
C ARG A 280 4.74 -11.71 -9.47
N PRO A 281 4.25 -10.46 -9.41
CA PRO A 281 4.87 -9.33 -10.11
C PRO A 281 6.32 -9.07 -9.64
N ARG A 282 6.69 -9.50 -8.42
CA ARG A 282 8.06 -9.42 -7.87
C ARG A 282 9.13 -10.19 -8.66
N ARG A 283 8.78 -11.31 -9.32
CA ARG A 283 9.76 -12.14 -10.05
C ARG A 283 9.92 -11.74 -11.52
N ALA A 284 8.93 -11.07 -12.11
CA ALA A 284 8.96 -10.66 -13.51
C ALA A 284 10.04 -9.60 -13.80
N THR A 285 10.38 -8.76 -12.82
CA THR A 285 11.41 -7.72 -12.95
C THR A 285 12.83 -8.21 -12.64
N GLY A 286 13.00 -9.36 -11.98
CA GLY A 286 14.31 -9.95 -11.66
C GLY A 286 15.03 -10.58 -12.87
N SER A 287 14.27 -11.15 -13.82
CA SER A 287 14.83 -11.88 -14.97
C SER A 287 15.56 -10.97 -15.98
N VAL A 288 15.09 -9.72 -16.17
CA VAL A 288 15.68 -8.80 -17.15
C VAL A 288 16.92 -8.08 -16.59
N ALA A 289 17.00 -7.89 -15.26
CA ALA A 289 18.15 -7.23 -14.62
C ALA A 289 19.37 -8.17 -14.45
N GLU A 290 19.14 -9.48 -14.21
CA GLU A 290 20.24 -10.43 -14.01
C GLU A 290 20.93 -10.87 -15.32
N ALA A 291 20.23 -10.83 -16.45
CA ALA A 291 20.81 -11.18 -17.76
C ALA A 291 21.83 -10.14 -18.25
N SER A 292 21.69 -8.86 -17.85
CA SER A 292 22.59 -7.79 -18.28
C SER A 292 23.88 -7.67 -17.44
N LEU A 293 23.94 -8.34 -16.28
CA LEU A 293 25.10 -8.32 -15.38
C LEU A 293 25.99 -9.58 -15.49
N ARG A 294 25.56 -10.62 -16.22
CA ARG A 294 26.37 -11.82 -16.49
C ARG A 294 27.20 -11.75 -17.79
N GLY A 295 27.13 -10.64 -18.52
CA GLY A 295 27.80 -10.47 -19.83
C GLY A 295 29.16 -9.78 -19.80
N GLN A 296 29.68 -9.36 -18.64
CA GLN A 296 30.99 -8.69 -18.55
C GLN A 296 31.83 -9.31 -17.43
N ASN A 297 32.40 -10.47 -17.71
CA ASN A 297 33.58 -10.96 -16.99
C ASN A 297 34.65 -11.26 -18.06
N PRO A 298 35.65 -10.39 -18.28
CA PRO A 298 36.80 -10.78 -19.05
C PRO A 298 37.59 -11.81 -18.23
N SER A 299 37.69 -13.00 -18.78
CA SER A 299 38.57 -14.07 -18.34
C SER A 299 39.97 -13.54 -18.06
N ALA A 300 40.53 -14.00 -16.94
CA ALA A 300 41.97 -14.03 -16.71
C ALA A 300 42.70 -14.69 -17.89
N ALA A 301 43.87 -14.17 -18.22
CA ALA A 301 44.92 -14.87 -18.95
C ALA A 301 46.28 -14.33 -18.51
N ASN A 302 46.95 -15.15 -17.68
CA ASN A 302 48.39 -15.40 -17.61
C ASN A 302 49.34 -14.44 -18.35
N SER A 303 50.21 -13.78 -17.59
CA SER A 303 51.69 -13.97 -17.61
C SER A 303 52.30 -13.28 -16.39
#